data_AF-A0A942A5P4-F1
#
_entry.id   AF-A0A942A5P4-F1
#
_cell.length_a   1.000
_cell.length_b   1.000
_cell.length_c   1.000
_cell.angle_alpha   90.00
_cell.angle_beta   90.00
_cell.angle_gamma   90.00
#
_symmetry.space_group_name_H-M   'P 1'
#
loop_
_entity.id
_entity.type
_entity.pdbx_description
1 polymer ?
#
loop_
_entity_poly.entity_id
_entity_poly.type
_entity_poly.pdbx_seq_one_letter_code
_entity_poly.pdbx_strand_id
1 'polypeptide(L)'
;MENNTHGPGDVEIVKEADINIIDDGNNNDQAMLKVLKNEISHLKASNASLKIQLQYFRENYLPNVLLVDDNHETVQVITGILSDYNVINTGNGIEALSMLRKMGNVGSDIQRIDTILLEVNLPGMSGFTLCRELKKNIKLNIPIIFCSANNTKKDVIKAISFGADDYIIKPFQEKALLEKVGKWTKKRLALNRTR
;
A
#
# COMPACT_ATOMS: atom_id res chain seq x y z
N MET A 1 -23.51 30.01 -24.07
CA MET A 1 -22.07 30.02 -23.74
C MET A 1 -21.89 29.00 -22.62
N GLU A 2 -21.00 28.04 -22.87
CA GLU A 2 -20.77 26.82 -22.09
C GLU A 2 -20.30 27.13 -20.66
N ASN A 3 -20.56 26.22 -19.71
CA ASN A 3 -19.46 25.42 -19.15
C ASN A 3 -19.93 24.26 -18.26
N ASN A 4 -19.39 23.10 -18.61
CA ASN A 4 -19.43 21.81 -17.94
C ASN A 4 -18.72 21.84 -16.58
N THR A 5 -19.32 21.21 -15.57
CA THR A 5 -18.58 20.64 -14.43
C THR A 5 -18.95 19.16 -14.27
N HIS A 6 -18.06 18.28 -14.73
CA HIS A 6 -18.13 16.84 -14.49
C HIS A 6 -17.77 16.55 -13.02
N GLY A 7 -18.73 16.02 -12.25
CA GLY A 7 -18.46 15.28 -11.01
C GLY A 7 -18.01 13.84 -11.31
N PRO A 8 -17.27 13.17 -10.41
CA PRO A 8 -16.80 11.82 -10.64
C PRO A 8 -17.99 10.87 -10.71
N GLY A 9 -18.06 10.14 -11.82
CA GLY A 9 -19.20 9.32 -12.22
C GLY A 9 -19.65 8.36 -11.13
N ASP A 10 -20.96 8.39 -10.91
CA ASP A 10 -21.70 7.27 -10.35
C ASP A 10 -21.25 6.01 -11.08
N VAL A 11 -20.79 5.02 -10.32
CA VAL A 11 -20.54 3.69 -10.85
C VAL A 11 -21.91 3.14 -11.21
N GLU A 12 -22.27 3.29 -12.48
CA GLU A 12 -23.45 2.68 -13.06
C GLU A 12 -23.29 1.17 -12.92
N ILE A 13 -24.00 0.59 -11.95
CA ILE A 13 -24.12 -0.85 -11.79
C ILE A 13 -24.79 -1.31 -13.08
N VAL A 14 -23.99 -1.89 -13.98
CA VAL A 14 -24.47 -2.48 -15.23
C VAL A 14 -25.57 -3.48 -14.85
N LYS A 15 -26.82 -3.11 -15.12
CA LYS A 15 -27.97 -4.00 -14.92
C LYS A 15 -27.71 -5.28 -15.70
N GLU A 16 -27.85 -6.41 -15.01
CA GLU A 16 -27.71 -7.73 -15.61
C GLU A 16 -28.55 -7.78 -16.90
N ALA A 17 -27.89 -8.12 -18.01
CA ALA A 17 -28.60 -8.40 -19.26
C ALA A 17 -29.31 -9.74 -19.06
N ASP A 18 -30.63 -9.70 -18.94
CA ASP A 18 -31.46 -10.90 -19.03
C ASP A 18 -31.37 -11.45 -20.46
N ILE A 19 -30.54 -12.47 -20.63
CA ILE A 19 -30.42 -13.20 -21.89
C ILE A 19 -31.69 -14.04 -22.06
N ASN A 20 -32.70 -13.48 -22.74
CA ASN A 20 -33.86 -14.23 -23.22
C ASN A 20 -33.45 -15.03 -24.46
N ILE A 21 -33.11 -16.30 -24.26
CA ILE A 21 -32.85 -17.26 -25.34
C ILE A 21 -34.19 -17.86 -25.78
N ILE A 22 -34.48 -17.75 -27.07
CA ILE A 22 -35.66 -18.34 -27.73
C ILE A 22 -35.54 -19.88 -27.65
N ASP A 23 -36.58 -20.53 -27.12
CA ASP A 23 -36.66 -21.97 -26.91
C ASP A 23 -37.18 -22.67 -28.17
N ASP A 24 -36.26 -23.16 -29.01
CA ASP A 24 -36.58 -23.96 -30.21
C ASP A 24 -36.57 -25.49 -29.94
N GLY A 25 -36.81 -25.92 -28.70
CA GLY A 25 -37.37 -27.26 -28.44
C GLY A 25 -36.47 -28.48 -28.68
N ASN A 26 -35.15 -28.34 -28.69
CA ASN A 26 -34.24 -29.50 -28.66
C ASN A 26 -33.85 -29.85 -27.21
N ASN A 27 -34.33 -31.00 -26.73
CA ASN A 27 -34.19 -31.46 -25.33
C ASN A 27 -32.72 -31.51 -24.84
N ASN A 28 -31.77 -31.70 -25.78
CA ASN A 28 -30.34 -31.69 -25.48
C ASN A 28 -29.78 -30.27 -25.25
N ASP A 29 -30.29 -29.26 -25.96
CA ASP A 29 -29.84 -27.87 -25.81
C ASP A 29 -30.35 -27.28 -24.50
N GLN A 30 -31.58 -27.62 -24.11
CA GLN A 30 -32.17 -27.32 -22.79
C GLN A 30 -31.38 -27.97 -21.64
N ALA A 31 -30.97 -29.23 -21.79
CA ALA A 31 -30.15 -29.93 -20.81
C ALA A 31 -28.76 -29.28 -20.66
N MET A 32 -28.12 -28.91 -21.78
CA MET A 32 -26.84 -28.21 -21.78
C MET A 32 -26.96 -26.82 -21.13
N LEU A 33 -28.02 -26.07 -21.43
CA LEU A 33 -28.28 -24.76 -20.84
C LEU A 33 -28.41 -24.84 -19.31
N LYS A 34 -29.06 -25.91 -18.82
CA LYS A 34 -29.23 -26.17 -17.39
C LYS A 34 -27.90 -26.48 -16.70
N VAL A 35 -27.03 -27.26 -17.35
CA VAL A 35 -25.67 -27.55 -16.86
C VAL A 35 -24.86 -26.24 -16.75
N LEU A 36 -24.83 -25.43 -17.81
CA LEU A 36 -24.11 -24.15 -17.81
C LEU A 36 -24.62 -23.17 -16.74
N LYS A 37 -25.95 -23.08 -16.54
CA LYS A 37 -26.54 -22.23 -15.49
C LYS A 37 -26.14 -22.68 -14.09
N ASN A 38 -26.08 -23.99 -13.83
CA ASN A 38 -25.60 -24.52 -12.56
C ASN A 38 -24.11 -24.19 -12.35
N GLU A 39 -23.28 -24.37 -13.38
CA GLU A 39 -21.85 -24.09 -13.32
C GLU A 39 -21.57 -22.61 -13.03
N ILE A 40 -22.29 -21.70 -13.72
CA ILE A 40 -22.24 -20.26 -13.44
C ILE A 40 -22.66 -19.95 -12.00
N SER A 41 -23.69 -20.63 -11.48
CA SER A 41 -24.16 -20.41 -10.11
C SER A 41 -23.13 -20.86 -9.07
N HIS A 42 -22.48 -22.00 -9.30
CA HIS A 42 -21.36 -22.48 -8.47
C HIS A 42 -20.16 -21.51 -8.52
N LEU A 43 -19.80 -21.01 -9.71
CA LEU A 43 -18.73 -20.03 -9.87
C LEU A 43 -19.06 -18.69 -9.16
N LYS A 44 -20.29 -18.21 -9.26
CA LYS A 44 -20.76 -17.00 -8.54
C LYS A 44 -20.62 -17.17 -7.02
N ALA A 45 -21.03 -18.33 -6.48
CA ALA A 45 -20.90 -18.63 -5.05
C ALA A 45 -19.42 -18.69 -4.60
N SER A 46 -18.56 -19.37 -5.37
CA SER A 46 -17.12 -19.46 -5.07
C SER A 46 -16.45 -18.07 -5.05
N ASN A 47 -16.79 -17.22 -6.03
CA ASN A 47 -16.29 -15.84 -6.09
C ASN A 47 -16.77 -14.97 -4.91
N ALA A 48 -17.99 -15.17 -4.41
CA ALA A 48 -18.48 -14.47 -3.23
C ALA A 48 -17.69 -14.85 -1.97
N SER A 49 -17.45 -16.15 -1.77
CA SER A 49 -16.63 -16.66 -0.67
C SER A 49 -15.19 -16.12 -0.73
N LEU A 50 -14.57 -16.11 -1.92
CA LEU A 50 -13.23 -15.54 -2.11
C LEU A 50 -13.20 -14.03 -1.81
N LYS A 51 -14.23 -13.27 -2.19
CA LYS A 51 -14.32 -11.84 -1.85
C LYS A 51 -14.37 -11.63 -0.34
N ILE A 52 -15.13 -12.45 0.39
CA ILE A 52 -15.21 -12.39 1.85
C ILE A 52 -13.86 -12.74 2.48
N GLN A 53 -13.19 -13.79 2.02
CA GLN A 53 -11.84 -14.16 2.50
C GLN A 53 -10.82 -13.06 2.22
N LEU A 54 -10.85 -12.45 1.04
CA LEU A 54 -9.99 -11.31 0.69
C LEU A 54 -10.30 -10.09 1.55
N GLN A 55 -11.56 -9.83 1.86
CA GLN A 55 -11.96 -8.74 2.72
C GLN A 55 -11.50 -8.97 4.17
N TYR A 56 -11.74 -10.17 4.71
CA TYR A 56 -11.22 -10.59 6.00
C TYR A 56 -9.69 -10.47 6.05
N PHE A 57 -8.99 -10.96 5.03
CA PHE A 57 -7.53 -10.82 4.95
C PHE A 57 -7.09 -9.36 4.94
N ARG A 58 -7.80 -8.48 4.22
CA ARG A 58 -7.48 -7.05 4.18
C ARG A 58 -7.79 -6.32 5.49
N GLU A 59 -8.79 -6.77 6.23
CA GLU A 59 -9.15 -6.23 7.54
C GLU A 59 -8.23 -6.75 8.65
N ASN A 60 -7.63 -7.93 8.46
CA ASN A 60 -6.78 -8.59 9.46
C ASN A 60 -5.27 -8.56 9.14
N TYR A 61 -4.85 -7.95 8.03
CA TYR A 61 -3.44 -7.82 7.68
C TYR A 61 -2.98 -6.37 7.85
N LEU A 62 -2.18 -6.12 8.88
CA LEU A 62 -1.63 -4.80 9.16
C LEU A 62 -0.66 -4.37 8.05
N PRO A 63 -0.70 -3.10 7.59
CA PRO A 63 0.30 -2.61 6.66
C PRO A 63 1.69 -2.58 7.30
N ASN A 64 2.71 -2.91 6.50
CA ASN A 64 4.10 -2.97 6.98
C ASN A 64 4.75 -1.58 6.86
N VAL A 65 5.18 -1.01 7.98
CA VAL A 65 5.93 0.24 8.03
C VAL A 65 7.37 -0.07 8.40
N LEU A 66 8.32 0.27 7.52
CA LEU A 66 9.73 0.22 7.86
C LEU A 66 10.13 1.53 8.54
N LEU A 67 10.55 1.46 9.80
CA LEU A 67 11.11 2.57 10.56
C LEU A 67 12.64 2.47 10.58
N VAL A 68 13.33 3.41 9.95
CA VAL A 68 14.80 3.51 9.96
C VAL A 68 15.21 4.63 10.90
N ASP A 69 15.54 4.27 12.13
CA ASP A 69 15.88 5.18 13.23
C ASP A 69 16.72 4.42 14.26
N ASP A 70 17.84 4.99 14.68
CA ASP A 70 18.77 4.42 15.67
C ASP A 70 18.39 4.77 17.12
N ASN A 71 17.47 5.71 17.32
CA ASN A 71 17.05 6.14 18.64
C ASN A 71 15.93 5.23 19.19
N HIS A 72 16.28 4.37 20.14
CA HIS A 72 15.35 3.39 20.73
C HIS A 72 14.09 4.00 21.36
N GLU A 73 14.18 5.17 22.01
CA GLU A 73 13.02 5.84 22.61
C GLU A 73 12.04 6.33 21.53
N THR A 74 12.57 6.93 20.46
CA THR A 74 11.77 7.36 19.31
C THR A 74 11.12 6.17 18.63
N VAL A 75 11.85 5.06 18.48
CA VAL A 75 11.32 3.80 17.93
C VAL A 75 10.15 3.28 18.77
N GLN A 76 10.28 3.27 20.09
CA GLN A 76 9.20 2.84 20.99
C GLN A 76 7.97 3.73 20.85
N VAL A 77 8.14 5.05 20.86
CA VAL A 77 7.04 6.02 20.74
C VAL A 77 6.32 5.87 19.38
N ILE A 78 7.06 5.85 18.27
CA ILE A 78 6.49 5.68 16.93
C ILE A 78 5.76 4.34 16.82
N THR A 79 6.33 3.27 17.36
CA THR A 79 5.70 1.93 17.35
C THR A 79 4.39 1.92 18.14
N GLY A 80 4.35 2.60 19.30
CA GLY A 80 3.12 2.77 20.08
C GLY A 80 2.04 3.56 19.35
N ILE A 81 2.41 4.67 18.69
CA ILE A 81 1.49 5.47 17.88
C ILE A 81 0.95 4.69 16.68
N LEU A 82 1.79 3.84 16.07
CA LEU A 82 1.45 3.02 14.91
C LEU A 82 1.00 1.60 15.29
N SER A 83 0.24 1.44 16.39
CA SER A 83 -0.25 0.13 16.86
C SER A 83 -1.06 -0.65 15.83
N ASP A 84 -1.71 0.06 14.89
CA ASP A 84 -2.50 -0.52 13.79
C ASP A 84 -1.65 -0.85 12.55
N TYR A 85 -0.32 -0.87 12.71
CA TYR A 85 0.64 -1.19 11.67
C TYR A 85 1.60 -2.26 12.18
N ASN A 86 2.15 -3.05 11.26
CA ASN A 86 3.30 -3.89 11.56
C ASN A 86 4.58 -3.06 11.36
N VAL A 87 5.13 -2.53 12.46
CA VAL A 87 6.33 -1.70 12.42
C VAL A 87 7.57 -2.58 12.48
N ILE A 88 8.40 -2.50 11.45
CA ILE A 88 9.69 -3.20 11.34
C ILE A 88 10.78 -2.13 11.49
N ASN A 89 11.64 -2.24 12.50
CA ASN A 89 12.72 -1.28 12.72
C ASN A 89 14.07 -1.79 12.20
N THR A 90 14.87 -0.86 11.68
CA THR A 90 16.31 -1.04 11.44
C THR A 90 17.04 0.16 12.02
N GLY A 91 18.15 -0.05 12.72
CA GLY A 91 18.90 1.03 13.37
C GLY A 91 19.85 1.81 12.43
N ASN A 92 20.00 1.39 11.17
CA ASN A 92 20.87 2.11 10.24
C ASN A 92 20.46 1.91 8.77
N GLY A 93 20.99 2.79 7.91
CA GLY A 93 20.64 2.79 6.50
C GLY A 93 21.18 1.61 5.70
N ILE A 94 22.28 0.99 6.14
CA ILE A 94 22.90 -0.16 5.45
C ILE A 94 22.03 -1.40 5.62
N GLU A 95 21.56 -1.66 6.84
CA GLU A 95 20.62 -2.73 7.15
C GLU A 95 19.30 -2.56 6.40
N ALA A 96 18.71 -1.36 6.44
CA ALA A 96 17.49 -1.06 5.69
C ALA A 96 17.63 -1.35 4.19
N LEU A 97 18.74 -0.92 3.59
CA LEU A 97 19.00 -1.15 2.16
C LEU A 97 19.18 -2.64 1.84
N SER A 98 19.93 -3.36 2.68
CA SER A 98 20.14 -4.81 2.54
C SER A 98 18.83 -5.57 2.63
N MET A 99 17.99 -5.23 3.62
CA MET A 99 16.68 -5.82 3.85
C MET A 99 15.75 -5.58 2.65
N LEU A 100 15.62 -4.33 2.19
CA LEU A 100 14.77 -3.97 1.05
C LEU A 100 15.22 -4.60 -0.27
N ARG A 101 16.52 -4.87 -0.45
CA ARG A 101 17.05 -5.59 -1.63
C ARG A 101 16.71 -7.08 -1.63
N LYS A 102 16.51 -7.68 -0.46
CA LYS A 102 16.16 -9.10 -0.29
C LYS A 102 14.64 -9.32 -0.24
N MET A 103 13.87 -8.25 -0.02
CA MET A 103 12.41 -8.28 0.07
C MET A 103 11.79 -8.98 -1.15
N GLY A 104 10.89 -9.93 -0.89
CA GLY A 104 10.18 -10.69 -1.94
C GLY A 104 10.99 -11.81 -2.59
N ASN A 105 12.25 -12.03 -2.21
CA ASN A 105 12.99 -13.21 -2.64
C ASN A 105 12.51 -14.46 -1.89
N VAL A 106 12.65 -15.63 -2.51
CA VAL A 106 12.33 -16.93 -1.89
C VAL A 106 13.13 -17.07 -0.59
N GLY A 107 12.43 -17.33 0.52
CA GLY A 107 13.02 -17.45 1.86
C GLY A 107 13.22 -16.14 2.63
N SER A 108 12.70 -15.00 2.13
CA SER A 108 12.67 -13.76 2.91
C SER A 108 11.45 -13.70 3.84
N ASP A 109 11.67 -13.39 5.11
CA ASP A 109 10.59 -13.17 6.09
C ASP A 109 9.76 -11.92 5.78
N ILE A 110 10.29 -11.00 4.96
CA ILE A 110 9.64 -9.74 4.62
C ILE A 110 9.22 -9.80 3.15
N GLN A 111 7.91 -10.00 2.95
CA GLN A 111 7.34 -10.05 1.60
C GLN A 111 7.06 -8.67 1.02
N ARG A 112 6.77 -7.67 1.87
CA ARG A 112 6.43 -6.32 1.41
C ARG A 112 6.68 -5.25 2.47
N ILE A 113 6.92 -4.02 2.03
CA ILE A 113 6.88 -2.79 2.82
C ILE A 113 5.93 -1.80 2.12
N ASP A 114 5.04 -1.21 2.91
CA ASP A 114 3.98 -0.33 2.41
C ASP A 114 4.35 1.15 2.55
N THR A 115 5.10 1.53 3.60
CA THR A 115 5.63 2.88 3.81
C THR A 115 6.98 2.80 4.55
N ILE A 116 7.89 3.75 4.29
CA ILE A 116 9.15 3.91 5.02
C ILE A 116 9.11 5.23 5.79
N LEU A 117 9.37 5.16 7.10
CA LEU A 117 9.75 6.29 7.94
C LEU A 117 11.26 6.33 8.08
N LEU A 118 11.86 7.47 7.77
CA LEU A 118 13.32 7.57 7.63
C LEU A 118 13.88 8.75 8.42
N GLU A 119 14.76 8.48 9.38
CA GLU A 119 15.58 9.51 10.01
C GLU A 119 16.68 10.00 9.04
N VAL A 120 17.01 11.28 9.12
CA VAL A 120 18.11 11.91 8.36
C VAL A 120 19.46 11.52 8.95
N ASN A 121 19.60 11.67 10.26
CA ASN A 121 20.85 11.44 10.98
C ASN A 121 20.92 9.97 11.41
N LEU A 122 21.62 9.15 10.62
CA LEU A 122 21.78 7.73 10.86
C LEU A 122 23.28 7.39 10.91
N PRO A 123 23.67 6.36 11.69
CA PRO A 123 25.05 5.90 11.69
C PRO A 123 25.43 5.28 10.34
N GLY A 124 26.65 5.56 9.88
CA GLY A 124 27.25 5.02 8.66
C GLY A 124 26.76 5.65 7.34
N MET A 125 25.45 5.85 7.17
CA MET A 125 24.86 6.43 5.96
C MET A 125 23.70 7.37 6.32
N SER A 126 23.74 8.62 5.85
CA SER A 126 22.60 9.54 6.07
C SER A 126 21.32 9.05 5.41
N GLY A 127 20.17 9.36 6.01
CA GLY A 127 18.86 9.07 5.42
C GLY A 127 18.67 9.69 4.04
N PHE A 128 19.26 10.86 3.77
CA PHE A 128 19.25 11.44 2.43
C PHE A 128 19.91 10.52 1.38
N THR A 129 21.06 9.95 1.73
CA THR A 129 21.78 9.02 0.86
C THR A 129 20.96 7.75 0.66
N LEU A 130 20.40 7.19 1.74
CA LEU A 130 19.54 6.01 1.65
C LEU A 130 18.33 6.27 0.76
N CYS A 131 17.60 7.37 0.98
CA CYS A 131 16.44 7.77 0.19
C CYS A 131 16.79 7.81 -1.31
N ARG A 132 17.89 8.48 -1.66
CA ARG A 132 18.36 8.56 -3.04
C ARG A 132 18.68 7.18 -3.63
N GLU A 133 19.35 6.30 -2.88
CA GLU A 133 19.66 4.95 -3.36
C GLU A 133 18.40 4.09 -3.55
N LEU A 134 17.41 4.21 -2.65
CA LEU A 134 16.14 3.50 -2.78
C LEU A 134 15.35 3.97 -3.99
N LYS A 135 15.27 5.29 -4.22
CA LYS A 135 14.50 5.87 -5.33
C LYS A 135 15.14 5.64 -6.71
N LYS A 136 16.42 5.28 -6.79
CA LYS A 136 17.03 4.80 -8.06
C LYS A 136 16.45 3.46 -8.53
N ASN A 137 15.92 2.63 -7.62
CA ASN A 137 15.36 1.34 -7.97
C ASN A 137 13.86 1.44 -8.23
N ILE A 138 13.46 1.43 -9.51
CA ILE A 138 12.05 1.57 -9.92
C ILE A 138 11.13 0.45 -9.36
N LYS A 139 11.71 -0.69 -8.96
CA LYS A 139 10.95 -1.79 -8.32
C LYS A 139 10.55 -1.44 -6.88
N LEU A 140 11.27 -0.54 -6.23
CA LEU A 140 11.03 -0.06 -4.86
C LEU A 140 10.26 1.27 -4.89
N ASN A 141 9.09 1.30 -5.54
CA ASN A 141 8.19 2.46 -5.51
C ASN A 141 7.40 2.52 -4.19
N ILE A 142 8.13 2.52 -3.08
CA ILE A 142 7.61 2.62 -1.72
C ILE A 142 7.65 4.10 -1.32
N PRO A 143 6.58 4.63 -0.72
CA PRO A 143 6.59 5.98 -0.16
C PRO A 143 7.64 6.12 0.94
N ILE A 144 8.42 7.20 0.89
CA ILE A 144 9.41 7.55 1.92
C ILE A 144 8.97 8.85 2.58
N ILE A 145 8.73 8.78 3.88
CA ILE A 145 8.43 9.93 4.73
C ILE A 145 9.64 10.15 5.62
N PHE A 146 10.31 11.30 5.48
CA PHE A 146 11.34 11.67 6.44
C PHE A 146 10.70 12.00 7.79
N CYS A 147 11.27 11.47 8.87
CA CYS A 147 10.84 11.71 10.24
C CYS A 147 12.08 12.11 11.04
N SER A 148 12.32 13.41 11.22
CA SER A 148 13.62 13.91 11.72
C SER A 148 13.49 15.18 12.55
N ALA A 149 14.43 15.38 13.49
CA ALA A 149 14.59 16.63 14.22
C ALA A 149 15.14 17.77 13.34
N ASN A 150 15.76 17.46 12.19
CA ASN A 150 16.19 18.47 11.24
C ASN A 150 14.97 19.22 10.71
N ASN A 151 14.90 20.53 10.91
CA ASN A 151 13.68 21.31 10.72
C ASN A 151 13.86 22.54 9.81
N THR A 152 15.01 22.68 9.16
CA THR A 152 15.23 23.84 8.29
C THR A 152 14.49 23.65 6.97
N LYS A 153 14.09 24.77 6.35
CA LYS A 153 13.52 24.73 4.98
C LYS A 153 14.45 24.03 3.99
N LYS A 154 15.78 24.17 4.16
CA LYS A 154 16.78 23.53 3.30
C LYS A 154 16.74 22.01 3.43
N ASP A 155 16.56 21.47 4.64
CA ASP A 155 16.47 20.02 4.87
C ASP A 155 15.23 19.43 4.22
N VAL A 156 14.08 20.09 4.37
CA VAL A 156 12.82 19.66 3.74
C VAL A 156 12.93 19.70 2.21
N ILE A 157 13.46 20.80 1.64
CA ILE A 157 13.67 20.91 0.19
C ILE A 157 14.61 19.81 -0.30
N LYS A 158 15.69 19.54 0.44
CA LYS A 158 16.66 18.49 0.11
C LYS A 158 16.01 17.11 0.13
N ALA A 159 15.22 16.78 1.15
CA ALA A 159 14.47 15.52 1.22
C ALA A 159 13.61 15.29 -0.02
N ILE A 160 12.78 16.28 -0.37
CA ILE A 160 11.89 16.20 -1.54
C ILE A 160 12.69 16.07 -2.84
N SER A 161 13.80 16.81 -2.98
CA SER A 161 14.68 16.73 -4.16
C SER A 161 15.31 15.35 -4.36
N PHE A 162 15.48 14.56 -3.29
CA PHE A 162 15.96 13.18 -3.35
C PHE A 162 14.85 12.14 -3.53
N GLY A 163 13.61 12.60 -3.74
CA GLY A 163 12.47 11.77 -4.08
C GLY A 163 11.64 11.32 -2.87
N ALA A 164 11.84 11.93 -1.70
CA ALA A 164 10.93 11.71 -0.58
C ALA A 164 9.51 12.20 -0.91
N ASP A 165 8.54 11.46 -0.40
CA ASP A 165 7.12 11.71 -0.61
C ASP A 165 6.58 12.72 0.41
N ASP A 166 7.17 12.73 1.61
CA ASP A 166 6.76 13.64 2.68
C ASP A 166 7.87 13.87 3.71
N TYR A 167 7.61 14.80 4.62
CA TYR A 167 8.47 15.15 5.74
C TYR A 167 7.62 15.41 6.99
N ILE A 168 8.07 14.91 8.15
CA ILE A 168 7.53 15.22 9.47
C ILE A 168 8.70 15.58 10.41
N ILE A 169 8.55 16.71 11.11
CA ILE A 169 9.57 17.24 12.01
C ILE A 169 9.31 16.71 13.42
N LYS A 170 10.37 16.25 14.11
CA LYS A 170 10.34 15.90 15.54
C LYS A 170 10.56 17.17 16.39
N PRO A 171 9.86 17.32 17.52
CA PRO A 171 8.73 16.52 17.98
C PRO A 171 7.46 16.77 17.14
N PHE A 172 6.62 15.74 16.99
CA PHE A 172 5.38 15.80 16.21
C PHE A 172 4.16 15.43 17.06
N GLN A 173 2.99 15.83 16.60
CA GLN A 173 1.72 15.33 17.13
C GLN A 173 1.44 13.94 16.58
N GLU A 174 0.94 13.02 17.42
CA GLU A 174 0.61 11.63 17.03
C GLU A 174 -0.32 11.60 15.81
N LYS A 175 -1.36 12.46 15.83
CA LYS A 175 -2.30 12.61 14.72
C LYS A 175 -1.61 12.95 13.39
N ALA A 176 -0.60 13.82 13.41
CA ALA A 176 0.12 14.21 12.19
C ALA A 176 0.93 13.04 11.62
N LEU A 177 1.53 12.20 12.47
CA LEU A 177 2.22 10.98 12.05
C LEU A 177 1.23 9.99 11.41
N LEU A 178 0.12 9.71 12.10
CA LEU A 178 -0.93 8.79 11.63
C LEU A 178 -1.53 9.23 10.29
N GLU A 179 -1.81 10.53 10.13
CA GLU A 179 -2.36 11.08 8.89
C GLU A 179 -1.38 10.90 7.72
N LYS A 180 -0.10 11.21 7.91
CA LYS A 180 0.92 11.06 6.85
C LYS A 180 1.16 9.60 6.50
N VAL A 181 1.41 8.74 7.49
CA VAL A 181 1.63 7.30 7.27
C VAL A 181 0.39 6.68 6.62
N GLY A 182 -0.80 6.96 7.14
CA GLY A 182 -2.06 6.45 6.59
C GLY A 182 -2.31 6.90 5.15
N LYS A 183 -2.07 8.17 4.83
CA LYS A 183 -2.18 8.72 3.46
C LYS A 183 -1.28 7.98 2.49
N TRP A 184 0.00 7.84 2.81
CA TRP A 184 0.99 7.26 1.89
C TRP A 184 0.86 5.74 1.77
N THR A 185 0.56 5.06 2.87
CA THR A 185 0.23 3.62 2.87
C THR A 185 -0.99 3.34 1.98
N LYS A 186 -2.09 4.10 2.13
CA LYS A 186 -3.28 3.95 1.28
C LYS A 186 -2.95 4.17 -0.20
N LYS A 187 -2.15 5.19 -0.51
CA LYS A 187 -1.69 5.47 -1.89
C LYS A 187 -0.89 4.30 -2.46
N ARG A 188 0.05 3.73 -1.70
CA ARG A 188 0.85 2.57 -2.10
C ARG A 188 -0.01 1.35 -2.39
N LEU A 189 -0.95 1.06 -1.48
CA LEU A 189 -1.86 -0.08 -1.61
C LEU A 189 -2.82 0.06 -2.80
N ALA A 190 -3.24 1.28 -3.15
CA ALA A 190 -4.06 1.51 -4.33
C ALA A 190 -3.30 1.23 -5.64
N LEU A 191 -2.03 1.64 -5.74
CA LEU A 191 -1.19 1.42 -6.93
C LEU A 191 -0.89 -0.06 -7.20
N ASN A 192 -0.85 -0.91 -6.16
CA ASN A 192 -0.67 -2.34 -6.33
C ASN A 192 -1.92 -3.07 -6.85
N ARG A 193 -3.08 -2.41 -6.94
CA ARG A 193 -4.33 -3.02 -7.45
C ARG A 193 -4.50 -2.89 -8.96
N THR A 194 -3.70 -2.04 -9.60
CA THR A 194 -3.84 -1.69 -11.02
C THR A 194 -2.79 -2.37 -11.91
N ARG A 195 -1.99 -3.28 -11.33
CA ARG A 195 -1.01 -4.11 -12.02
C ARG A 195 -1.37 -5.57 -11.80
#